data_AF-A0A540NEF8-F1
#
_entry.id   AF-A0A540NEF8-F1
#
_cell.length_a   1.000
_cell.length_b   1.000
_cell.length_c   1.000
_cell.angle_alpha   90.00
_cell.angle_beta   90.00
_cell.angle_gamma   90.00
#
_symmetry.space_group_name_H-M   'P 1'
#
loop_
_entity.id
_entity.type
_entity.pdbx_description
1 polymer ?
#
loop_
_entity_poly.entity_id
_entity_poly.type
_entity_poly.pdbx_seq_one_letter_code
_entity_poly.pdbx_strand_id
1 'polypeptide(L)'
;MEFLYRIYGETINAETTTITFTDTVSYNFPGEVEQFVKDLKANVVGIENAIILVHCHNDLGLANANTLAGAYAGARQVEVTINGIGERAGNASLEEDGILKNKSTYEIISAEDIGYVLSNETGIVLGKHRLAIKDNTFVHLMSITVAFKHLAFSFSFSY
;
A
#
# COMPACT_ATOMS: atom_id res chain seq x y z
N MET A 1 11.43 -18.03 -10.94
CA MET A 1 10.85 -16.73 -11.32
C MET A 1 10.34 -16.70 -12.77
N GLU A 2 10.98 -17.41 -13.70
CA GLU A 2 10.50 -17.54 -15.10
C GLU A 2 9.02 -17.95 -15.25
N PHE A 3 8.55 -18.89 -14.43
CA PHE A 3 7.14 -19.27 -14.42
C PHE A 3 6.21 -18.06 -14.18
N LEU A 4 6.58 -17.20 -13.23
CA LEU A 4 5.78 -16.03 -12.89
C LEU A 4 5.78 -15.00 -14.02
N TYR A 5 6.93 -14.76 -14.66
CA TYR A 5 7.00 -13.85 -15.81
C TYR A 5 6.12 -14.32 -16.96
N ARG A 6 6.10 -15.63 -17.21
CA ARG A 6 5.22 -16.23 -18.20
C ARG A 6 3.76 -15.99 -17.84
N ILE A 7 3.35 -16.25 -16.58
CA ILE A 7 1.96 -16.02 -16.16
C ILE A 7 1.56 -14.55 -16.38
N TYR A 8 2.38 -13.58 -15.96
CA TYR A 8 2.06 -12.17 -16.23
C TYR A 8 2.01 -11.83 -17.72
N GLY A 9 2.92 -12.37 -18.53
CA GLY A 9 2.90 -12.16 -19.98
C GLY A 9 1.62 -12.71 -20.63
N GLU A 10 1.17 -13.89 -20.21
CA GLU A 10 -0.06 -14.49 -20.70
C GLU A 10 -1.31 -13.71 -20.26
N THR A 11 -1.34 -13.17 -19.02
CA THR A 11 -2.49 -12.34 -18.59
C THR A 11 -2.54 -11.01 -19.32
N ILE A 12 -1.39 -10.38 -19.59
CA ILE A 12 -1.32 -9.17 -20.41
C ILE A 12 -1.78 -9.45 -21.84
N ASN A 13 -1.36 -10.57 -22.42
CA ASN A 13 -1.83 -11.02 -23.75
C ASN A 13 -3.35 -11.27 -23.76
N ALA A 14 -3.92 -11.66 -22.62
CA ALA A 14 -5.36 -11.74 -22.39
C ALA A 14 -6.01 -10.40 -21.98
N GLU A 15 -5.39 -9.27 -22.37
CA GLU A 15 -5.89 -7.89 -22.18
C GLU A 15 -5.89 -7.38 -20.74
N THR A 16 -5.08 -7.96 -19.85
CA THR A 16 -4.88 -7.40 -18.50
C THR A 16 -4.07 -6.12 -18.55
N THR A 17 -4.64 -5.01 -18.10
CA THR A 17 -3.99 -3.69 -18.08
C THR A 17 -3.25 -3.38 -16.78
N THR A 18 -3.43 -4.18 -15.74
CA THR A 18 -2.80 -4.00 -14.43
C THR A 18 -2.35 -5.33 -13.87
N ILE A 19 -1.06 -5.44 -13.55
CA ILE A 19 -0.49 -6.59 -12.86
C ILE A 19 -0.03 -6.19 -11.47
N THR A 20 -0.16 -7.10 -10.50
CA THR A 20 0.08 -6.77 -9.10
C THR A 20 1.24 -7.57 -8.53
N PHE A 21 2.18 -6.89 -7.89
CA PHE A 21 3.04 -7.47 -6.85
C PHE A 21 2.34 -7.37 -5.49
N THR A 22 2.19 -8.50 -4.80
CA THR A 22 1.57 -8.56 -3.47
C THR A 22 2.52 -9.19 -2.47
N ASP A 23 2.93 -8.42 -1.46
CA ASP A 23 3.68 -8.92 -0.32
C ASP A 23 2.71 -9.44 0.75
N THR A 24 2.11 -10.61 0.50
CA THR A 24 1.04 -11.19 1.32
C THR A 24 1.51 -11.72 2.66
N VAL A 25 2.76 -12.19 2.74
CA VAL A 25 3.36 -12.78 3.95
C VAL A 25 4.22 -11.75 4.70
N SER A 26 4.57 -10.63 4.05
CA SER A 26 5.25 -9.50 4.67
C SER A 26 6.64 -9.83 5.21
N TYR A 27 7.40 -10.68 4.51
CA TYR A 27 8.81 -10.95 4.84
C TYR A 27 9.80 -10.24 3.91
N ASN A 28 9.32 -9.51 2.90
CA ASN A 28 10.19 -8.84 1.95
C ASN A 28 10.81 -7.58 2.57
N PHE A 29 12.07 -7.34 2.24
CA PHE A 29 12.75 -6.07 2.49
C PHE A 29 12.58 -5.11 1.31
N PRO A 30 12.73 -3.79 1.52
CA PRO A 30 12.54 -2.80 0.47
C PRO A 30 13.37 -3.07 -0.79
N GLY A 31 14.63 -3.49 -0.63
CA GLY A 31 15.50 -3.83 -1.76
C GLY A 31 15.05 -5.06 -2.55
N GLU A 32 14.37 -6.02 -1.91
CA GLU A 32 13.81 -7.19 -2.59
C GLU A 32 12.56 -6.81 -3.40
N VAL A 33 11.71 -5.93 -2.85
CA VAL A 33 10.56 -5.39 -3.58
C VAL A 33 11.01 -4.55 -4.78
N GLU A 34 12.02 -3.70 -4.59
CA GLU A 34 12.61 -2.91 -5.67
C GLU A 34 13.15 -3.81 -6.78
N GLN A 35 13.92 -4.84 -6.42
CA GLN A 35 14.48 -5.77 -7.38
C GLN A 35 13.39 -6.55 -8.11
N PHE A 36 12.35 -6.99 -7.40
CA PHE A 36 11.23 -7.71 -8.01
C PHE A 36 10.51 -6.87 -9.06
N VAL A 37 10.21 -5.60 -8.77
CA VAL A 37 9.57 -4.70 -9.75
C VAL A 37 10.48 -4.45 -10.96
N LYS A 38 11.79 -4.25 -10.74
CA LYS A 38 12.77 -4.14 -11.85
C LYS A 38 12.80 -5.39 -12.71
N ASP A 39 12.76 -6.55 -12.07
CA ASP A 39 12.77 -7.85 -12.74
C ASP A 39 11.51 -8.07 -13.57
N LEU A 40 10.33 -7.68 -13.09
CA LEU A 40 9.10 -7.71 -13.89
C LEU A 40 9.25 -6.84 -15.14
N LYS A 41 9.74 -5.61 -14.99
CA LYS A 41 9.94 -4.68 -16.10
C LYS A 41 10.95 -5.18 -17.13
N ALA A 42 11.95 -5.93 -16.70
CA ALA A 42 13.00 -6.45 -17.59
C ALA A 42 12.59 -7.73 -18.31
N ASN A 43 11.73 -8.56 -17.72
CA ASN A 43 11.55 -9.95 -18.16
C ASN A 43 10.11 -10.32 -18.57
N VAL A 44 9.10 -9.53 -18.22
CA VAL A 44 7.70 -9.81 -18.61
C VAL A 44 7.45 -9.28 -20.02
N VAL A 45 7.04 -10.15 -20.94
CA VAL A 45 6.64 -9.76 -22.30
C VAL A 45 5.35 -8.96 -22.24
N GLY A 46 5.31 -7.81 -22.93
CA GLY A 46 4.14 -6.93 -22.98
C GLY A 46 3.99 -6.01 -21.76
N ILE A 47 4.96 -5.99 -20.84
CA ILE A 47 4.90 -5.23 -19.58
C ILE A 47 4.66 -3.73 -19.77
N GLU A 48 5.08 -3.17 -20.90
CA GLU A 48 4.84 -1.78 -21.28
C GLU A 48 3.35 -1.44 -21.47
N ASN A 49 2.51 -2.46 -21.75
CA ASN A 49 1.07 -2.31 -21.92
C ASN A 49 0.30 -2.46 -20.59
N ALA A 50 1.01 -2.70 -19.47
CA ALA A 50 0.42 -2.88 -18.16
C ALA A 50 0.91 -1.85 -17.13
N ILE A 51 0.09 -1.61 -16.11
CA ILE A 51 0.47 -0.92 -14.89
C ILE A 51 0.95 -1.97 -13.90
N ILE A 52 2.13 -1.77 -13.31
CA ILE A 52 2.55 -2.52 -12.14
C ILE A 52 1.97 -1.85 -10.90
N LEU A 53 1.14 -2.60 -10.18
CA LEU A 53 0.57 -2.26 -8.88
C LEU A 53 1.36 -2.94 -7.76
N VAL A 54 1.59 -2.23 -6.66
CA VAL A 54 2.23 -2.77 -5.45
C VAL A 54 1.26 -2.73 -4.28
N HIS A 55 1.08 -3.89 -3.62
CA HIS A 55 0.31 -4.04 -2.38
C HIS A 55 1.17 -4.71 -1.31
N CYS A 56 1.37 -4.06 -0.16
CA CYS A 56 2.24 -4.56 0.90
C CYS A 56 1.52 -4.69 2.24
N HIS A 57 1.66 -5.86 2.87
CA HIS A 57 1.23 -6.10 4.25
C HIS A 57 2.32 -5.68 5.25
N ASN A 58 1.96 -5.49 6.52
CA ASN A 58 2.78 -4.82 7.52
C ASN A 58 3.26 -5.69 8.69
N ASP A 59 3.36 -7.02 8.54
CA ASP A 59 3.76 -7.93 9.62
C ASP A 59 5.14 -7.62 10.21
N LEU A 60 6.09 -7.16 9.39
CA LEU A 60 7.41 -6.71 9.85
C LEU A 60 7.53 -5.19 10.06
N GLY A 61 6.43 -4.43 9.93
CA GLY A 61 6.46 -2.97 10.03
C GLY A 61 7.11 -2.27 8.83
N LEU A 62 7.26 -2.97 7.70
CA LEU A 62 7.94 -2.47 6.50
C LEU A 62 7.00 -2.13 5.34
N ALA A 63 5.68 -2.19 5.52
CA ALA A 63 4.73 -2.07 4.41
C ALA A 63 4.91 -0.78 3.60
N ASN A 64 4.92 0.37 4.27
CA ASN A 64 5.12 1.67 3.61
C ASN A 64 6.50 1.78 2.92
N ALA A 65 7.55 1.25 3.54
CA ALA A 65 8.89 1.24 2.94
C ALA A 65 8.95 0.35 1.68
N ASN A 66 8.32 -0.81 1.73
CA ASN A 66 8.19 -1.74 0.61
C ASN A 66 7.35 -1.13 -0.53
N THR A 67 6.21 -0.52 -0.20
CA THR A 67 5.35 0.19 -1.16
C THR A 67 6.11 1.31 -1.87
N LEU A 68 6.87 2.12 -1.13
CA LEU A 68 7.66 3.20 -1.68
C LEU A 68 8.82 2.68 -2.55
N ALA A 69 9.49 1.60 -2.14
CA ALA A 69 10.54 0.97 -2.93
C ALA A 69 10.03 0.44 -4.28
N GLY A 70 8.85 -0.20 -4.28
CA GLY A 70 8.19 -0.62 -5.51
C GLY A 70 7.81 0.56 -6.41
N ALA A 71 7.29 1.65 -5.84
CA ALA A 71 7.00 2.88 -6.58
C ALA A 71 8.27 3.47 -7.23
N TYR A 72 9.38 3.57 -6.48
CA TYR A 72 10.66 4.05 -7.03
C TYR A 72 11.25 3.13 -8.11
N ALA A 73 11.00 1.82 -8.04
CA ALA A 73 11.38 0.87 -9.09
C ALA A 73 10.56 1.02 -10.39
N GLY A 74 9.49 1.81 -10.33
CA GLY A 74 8.63 2.13 -11.47
C GLY A 74 7.30 1.39 -11.49
N ALA A 75 6.83 0.87 -10.34
CA ALA A 75 5.42 0.63 -10.16
C ALA A 75 4.66 1.95 -10.28
N ARG A 76 3.58 1.95 -11.06
CA ARG A 76 2.78 3.16 -11.33
C ARG A 76 1.49 3.18 -10.52
N GLN A 77 1.23 2.16 -9.72
CA GLN A 77 0.08 2.10 -8.83
C GLN A 77 0.47 1.49 -7.49
N VAL A 78 -0.10 2.03 -6.42
CA VAL A 78 0.06 1.48 -5.07
C VAL A 78 -1.31 1.26 -4.46
N GLU A 79 -1.45 0.15 -3.75
CA GLU A 79 -2.63 -0.19 -2.97
C GLU A 79 -2.30 -0.02 -1.49
N VAL A 80 -3.03 0.89 -0.85
CA VAL A 80 -2.83 1.31 0.53
C VAL A 80 -4.19 1.43 1.21
N THR A 81 -4.18 1.48 2.54
CA THR A 81 -5.40 1.64 3.34
C THR A 81 -5.29 2.81 4.29
N ILE A 82 -6.43 3.42 4.60
CA ILE A 82 -6.54 4.46 5.63
C ILE A 82 -6.08 3.86 6.97
N ASN A 83 -5.18 4.54 7.65
CA ASN A 83 -4.53 4.12 8.91
C ASN A 83 -3.81 2.76 8.86
N GLY A 84 -3.55 2.23 7.67
CA GLY A 84 -2.93 0.91 7.48
C GLY A 84 -3.83 -0.25 7.92
N ILE A 85 -5.15 -0.08 7.92
CA ILE A 85 -6.11 -1.14 8.29
C ILE A 85 -5.98 -2.33 7.31
N GLY A 86 -6.03 -3.55 7.84
CA GLY A 86 -5.93 -4.77 7.04
C GLY A 86 -5.89 -6.03 7.90
N GLU A 87 -5.75 -7.18 7.24
CA GLU A 87 -5.52 -8.46 7.92
C GLU A 87 -4.21 -8.44 8.73
N ARG A 88 -4.17 -9.16 9.86
CA ARG A 88 -3.00 -9.30 10.75
C ARG A 88 -2.47 -7.95 11.25
N ALA A 89 -1.23 -7.59 10.91
CA ALA A 89 -0.60 -6.33 11.30
C ALA A 89 -1.04 -5.14 10.44
N GLY A 90 -1.87 -5.38 9.41
CA GLY A 90 -2.41 -4.36 8.51
C GLY A 90 -1.68 -4.28 7.17
N ASN A 91 -1.93 -3.19 6.44
CA ASN A 91 -1.34 -2.86 5.15
C ASN A 91 -0.51 -1.58 5.25
N ALA A 92 0.12 -1.17 4.15
CA ALA A 92 0.72 0.15 4.01
C ALA A 92 -0.34 1.25 4.24
N SER A 93 -0.01 2.21 5.10
CA SER A 93 -0.88 3.35 5.43
C SER A 93 -0.81 4.41 4.33
N LEU A 94 -1.97 4.89 3.87
CA LEU A 94 -2.08 5.98 2.90
C LEU A 94 -1.40 7.27 3.43
N GLU A 95 -1.67 7.60 4.69
CA GLU A 95 -1.20 8.82 5.35
C GLU A 95 0.33 8.82 5.47
N GLU A 96 0.89 7.71 5.93
CA GLU A 96 2.34 7.54 6.05
C GLU A 96 3.02 7.56 4.67
N ASP A 97 2.44 6.89 3.66
CA ASP A 97 2.96 6.90 2.29
C ASP A 97 2.93 8.32 1.67
N GLY A 98 1.85 9.07 1.89
CA GLY A 98 1.72 10.45 1.45
C GLY A 98 2.77 11.39 2.05
N ILE A 99 2.99 11.30 3.37
CA ILE A 99 4.03 12.07 4.08
C ILE A 99 5.42 11.69 3.60
N LEU A 100 5.69 10.40 3.39
CA LEU A 100 7.00 9.92 2.93
C LEU A 100 7.32 10.40 1.50
N LYS A 101 6.31 10.45 0.62
CA LYS A 101 6.46 10.94 -0.77
C LYS A 101 6.60 12.46 -0.84
N ASN A 102 5.86 13.19 -0.02
CA ASN A 102 6.00 14.63 0.10
C ASN A 102 5.66 15.06 1.53
N LYS A 103 6.68 15.58 2.24
CA LYS A 103 6.56 16.00 3.65
C LYS A 103 5.55 17.13 3.88
N SER A 104 5.14 17.82 2.81
CA SER A 104 4.12 18.87 2.84
C SER A 104 2.71 18.35 2.57
N THR A 105 2.57 17.07 2.16
CA THR A 105 1.28 16.41 2.01
C THR A 105 0.68 16.23 3.39
N TYR A 106 -0.37 17.00 3.66
CA TYR A 106 -1.20 16.92 4.84
C TYR A 106 -2.59 16.53 4.38
N GLU A 107 -2.97 15.26 4.56
CA GLU A 107 -4.35 14.83 4.41
C GLU A 107 -4.83 14.23 5.73
N ILE A 108 -5.83 14.89 6.32
CA ILE A 108 -6.62 14.34 7.40
C ILE A 108 -7.87 13.79 6.72
N ILE A 109 -7.92 12.49 6.52
CA ILE A 109 -9.14 11.80 6.10
C ILE A 109 -9.66 11.08 7.34
N SER A 110 -10.68 11.64 7.97
CA SER A 110 -11.42 10.95 9.02
C SER A 110 -12.27 9.83 8.40
N ALA A 111 -12.61 8.81 9.19
CA ALA A 111 -13.49 7.74 8.70
C ALA A 111 -14.86 8.33 8.26
N GLU A 112 -15.30 9.38 8.93
CA GLU A 112 -16.49 10.16 8.61
C GLU A 112 -16.40 10.83 7.23
N ASP A 113 -15.22 11.31 6.82
CA ASP A 113 -15.01 11.97 5.52
C ASP A 113 -15.24 11.03 4.33
N ILE A 114 -15.14 9.72 4.54
CA ILE A 114 -15.46 8.69 3.53
C ILE A 114 -16.83 8.02 3.75
N GLY A 115 -17.68 8.62 4.58
CA GLY A 115 -19.04 8.17 4.82
C GLY A 115 -19.18 7.08 5.88
N TYR A 116 -18.18 6.92 6.77
CA TYR A 116 -18.31 5.97 7.87
C TYR A 116 -18.94 6.58 9.13
N VAL A 117 -19.93 5.88 9.68
CA VAL A 117 -20.55 6.22 10.97
C VAL A 117 -20.23 5.10 11.95
N LEU A 118 -19.51 5.43 13.02
CA LEU A 118 -19.12 4.52 14.10
C LEU A 118 -20.33 3.75 14.67
N SER A 119 -20.35 2.43 14.50
CA SER A 119 -21.11 1.52 15.37
C SER A 119 -20.13 0.76 16.28
N ASN A 120 -20.44 0.72 17.58
CA ASN A 120 -19.55 0.25 18.66
C ASN A 120 -19.22 -1.26 18.66
N GLU A 121 -19.36 -1.98 17.55
CA GLU A 121 -19.39 -3.46 17.53
C GLU A 121 -18.08 -4.14 17.15
N THR A 122 -17.06 -3.43 16.65
CA THR A 122 -15.96 -4.08 15.89
C THR A 122 -14.72 -4.49 16.67
N GLY A 123 -14.54 -4.09 17.94
CA GLY A 123 -13.60 -4.70 18.88
C GLY A 123 -12.09 -4.70 18.54
N ILE A 124 -11.62 -3.98 17.52
CA ILE A 124 -10.18 -3.87 17.20
C ILE A 124 -9.54 -2.86 18.15
N VAL A 125 -8.29 -3.10 18.57
CA VAL A 125 -7.47 -2.18 19.39
C VAL A 125 -6.21 -1.80 18.62
N LEU A 126 -6.05 -0.52 18.27
CA LEU A 126 -4.88 0.00 17.58
C LEU A 126 -3.70 0.30 18.52
N GLY A 127 -2.48 0.10 18.03
CA GLY A 127 -1.23 0.37 18.74
C GLY A 127 -0.92 1.88 18.86
N LYS A 128 -0.40 2.28 20.03
CA LYS A 128 -0.22 3.68 20.51
C LYS A 128 0.74 4.60 19.72
N HIS A 129 1.35 4.14 18.62
CA HIS A 129 2.49 4.82 17.96
C HIS A 129 2.31 5.04 16.44
N ARG A 130 1.09 5.26 15.97
CA ARG A 130 0.81 5.60 14.56
C ARG A 130 0.97 7.10 14.31
N LEU A 131 1.52 7.48 13.16
CA LEU A 131 1.69 8.88 12.76
C LEU A 131 0.33 9.48 12.35
N ALA A 132 -0.32 10.18 13.27
CA ALA A 132 -1.36 11.15 12.96
C ALA A 132 -0.85 12.51 13.43
N ILE A 133 -0.52 13.42 12.50
CA ILE A 133 -0.01 14.74 12.86
C ILE A 133 -1.11 15.77 12.69
N LYS A 134 -1.37 16.53 13.76
CA LYS A 134 -2.02 17.85 13.72
C LYS A 134 -1.27 18.80 14.65
N ASP A 135 -1.02 20.01 14.15
CA ASP A 135 -0.66 21.23 14.89
C ASP A 135 0.48 21.13 15.92
N ASN A 136 1.73 21.03 15.44
CA ASN A 136 2.97 21.44 16.15
C ASN A 136 3.12 21.10 17.65
N THR A 137 2.40 20.08 18.11
CA THR A 137 2.44 19.53 19.44
C THR A 137 2.59 18.03 19.26
N PHE A 138 3.63 17.47 19.88
CA PHE A 138 3.71 16.04 20.13
C PHE A 138 2.54 15.67 21.03
N VAL A 139 1.38 15.35 20.46
CA VAL A 139 0.24 14.85 21.24
C VAL A 139 0.08 13.37 20.98
N HIS A 140 0.61 12.62 21.93
CA HIS A 140 0.36 11.20 22.14
C HIS A 140 -1.12 11.02 22.54
N LEU A 141 -2.02 10.83 21.58
CA LEU A 141 -3.46 10.65 21.84
C LEU A 141 -4.04 9.41 21.13
N MET A 142 -4.23 8.36 21.94
CA MET A 142 -5.34 7.41 21.96
C MET A 142 -6.17 7.27 20.66
N SER A 143 -5.83 6.27 19.86
CA SER A 143 -6.57 5.89 18.65
C SER A 143 -7.91 5.21 19.00
N ILE A 144 -9.02 5.83 18.56
CA ILE A 144 -10.32 5.18 18.43
C ILE A 144 -10.28 4.27 17.20
N THR A 145 -10.84 3.08 17.34
CA THR A 145 -10.75 2.03 16.32
C THR A 145 -12.10 1.72 15.71
N VAL A 146 -12.15 1.54 14.38
CA VAL A 146 -13.14 0.67 13.74
C VAL A 146 -12.57 -0.06 12.52
N ALA A 147 -12.91 -1.35 12.42
CA ALA A 147 -12.64 -2.27 11.33
C ALA A 147 -13.34 -1.88 10.01
N PHE A 148 -12.57 -1.82 8.93
CA PHE A 148 -13.08 -2.00 7.57
C PHE A 148 -12.28 -3.08 6.88
N LYS A 149 -12.98 -4.13 6.43
CA LYS A 149 -12.33 -5.26 5.79
C LYS A 149 -11.98 -5.00 4.32
N HIS A 150 -12.55 -3.98 3.65
CA HIS A 150 -12.46 -3.88 2.17
C HIS A 150 -12.47 -2.45 1.58
N LEU A 151 -11.65 -1.52 2.07
CA LEU A 151 -11.36 -0.29 1.31
C LEU A 151 -9.86 -0.21 1.00
N ALA A 152 -9.48 -0.82 -0.11
CA ALA A 152 -8.20 -0.60 -0.74
C ALA A 152 -8.31 0.64 -1.65
N PHE A 153 -7.47 1.65 -1.40
CA PHE A 153 -7.35 2.78 -2.32
C PHE A 153 -6.22 2.51 -3.29
N SER A 154 -6.48 2.79 -4.56
CA SER A 154 -5.49 2.62 -5.60
C SER A 154 -5.22 3.93 -6.31
N PHE A 155 -3.97 4.38 -6.28
CA PHE A 155 -3.53 5.64 -6.88
C PHE A 155 -2.63 5.33 -8.07
N SER A 156 -3.00 5.78 -9.26
CA SER A 156 -2.18 5.66 -10.46
C SER A 156 -1.40 6.96 -10.69
N PHE A 157 -0.09 6.85 -10.97
CA PHE A 157 0.77 7.99 -11.28
C PHE A 157 0.92 8.15 -12.79
N SER A 158 0.63 9.35 -13.31
CA SER A 158 0.95 9.77 -14.68
C SER A 158 2.23 10.60 -14.63
N TYR A 159 3.32 10.11 -15.23
CA TYR A 159 4.51 10.89 -15.54
C TYR A 159 4.49 11.30 -17.00
#